data_AF-A0A164B4Q9-F1
#
_entry.id   AF-A0A164B4Q9-F1
#
_cell.length_a   1.000
_cell.length_b   1.000
_cell.length_c   1.000
_cell.angle_alpha   90.00
_cell.angle_beta   90.00
_cell.angle_gamma   90.00
#
_symmetry.space_group_name_H-M   'P 1'
#
loop_
_entity.id
_entity.type
_entity.pdbx_description
1 polymer ?
#
loop_
_entity_poly.entity_id
_entity_poly.type
_entity_poly.pdbx_seq_one_letter_code
_entity_poly.pdbx_strand_id
1 'polypeptide(L)'
;MEIQVSDPIVHMYQDMHLDGLLAWCVYLAARGAEAPLSPTTREWVPDMRLPLATWTRPGRPLHPRAAAADGGVWGWCASRGHYTSVVHTAVQTRRMPTVEAHARYSTSSKFNIGLGPTKARNTASEACWPGTIAWSALGDPDAARILLGTHLTHLGRMVRHGNGSVLSVQVIEGGPRDDWTDRIFPGEYPAQVRAPYWHPSRLAVA
;
A
#
# COMPACT_ATOMS: atom_id res chain seq x y z
N MET A 1 3.09 4.93 15.85
CA MET A 1 1.79 4.73 15.17
C MET A 1 1.38 3.29 15.34
N GLU A 2 0.15 3.02 15.76
CA GLU A 2 -0.38 1.65 15.93
C GLU A 2 -1.74 1.54 15.25
N ILE A 3 -1.97 0.44 14.54
CA ILE A 3 -3.24 0.13 13.88
C ILE A 3 -3.69 -1.25 14.33
N GLN A 4 -4.90 -1.33 14.88
CA GLN A 4 -5.54 -2.59 15.22
C GLN A 4 -6.45 -3.06 14.09
N VAL A 5 -6.45 -4.36 13.82
CA VAL A 5 -7.26 -4.97 12.76
C VAL A 5 -8.12 -6.12 13.28
N SER A 6 -9.38 -6.16 12.87
CA SER A 6 -10.31 -7.24 13.21
C SER A 6 -10.18 -8.46 12.32
N ASP A 7 -9.73 -8.25 11.08
CA ASP A 7 -9.82 -9.25 10.03
C ASP A 7 -8.45 -9.59 9.44
N PRO A 8 -8.28 -10.79 8.85
CA PRO A 8 -7.07 -11.14 8.12
C PRO A 8 -6.78 -10.16 6.99
N ILE A 9 -5.50 -9.83 6.84
CA ILE A 9 -4.99 -8.98 5.77
C ILE A 9 -4.50 -9.89 4.64
N VAL A 10 -5.17 -9.82 3.48
CA VAL A 10 -4.80 -10.59 2.30
C VAL A 10 -3.59 -9.95 1.61
N HIS A 11 -2.55 -10.75 1.34
CA HIS A 11 -1.26 -10.29 0.80
C HIS A 11 -0.62 -9.17 1.63
N MET A 12 -0.55 -9.34 2.95
CA MET A 12 0.29 -8.48 3.79
C MET A 12 1.76 -8.77 3.43
N TYR A 13 2.41 -7.83 2.78
CA TYR A 13 3.85 -7.92 2.52
C TYR A 13 4.59 -7.54 3.80
N GLN A 14 5.73 -8.19 4.05
CA GLN A 14 6.60 -7.92 5.21
C GLN A 14 7.13 -6.48 5.26
N ASP A 15 6.90 -5.73 4.19
CA ASP A 15 7.52 -4.44 3.88
C ASP A 15 6.48 -3.31 3.81
N MET A 16 5.35 -3.46 4.50
CA MET A 16 4.32 -2.43 4.52
C MET A 16 4.86 -1.17 5.21
N HIS A 17 5.31 -0.19 4.44
CA HIS A 17 5.74 1.12 4.94
C HIS A 17 4.54 2.03 5.22
N LEU A 18 4.62 2.84 6.29
CA LEU A 18 3.54 3.76 6.69
C LEU A 18 3.26 4.84 5.63
N ASP A 19 4.30 5.29 4.93
CA ASP A 19 4.20 6.28 3.86
C ASP A 19 3.24 5.82 2.74
N GLY A 20 3.21 4.53 2.42
CA GLY A 20 2.25 3.93 1.48
C GLY A 20 0.79 4.00 1.94
N LEU A 21 0.54 3.88 3.24
CA LEU A 21 -0.80 4.00 3.82
C LEU A 21 -1.25 5.46 3.85
N LEU A 22 -0.37 6.37 4.28
CA LEU A 22 -0.63 7.81 4.28
C LEU A 22 -0.88 8.33 2.86
N ALA A 23 -0.10 7.90 1.88
CA ALA A 23 -0.33 8.26 0.47
C ALA A 23 -1.70 7.80 -0.01
N TRP A 24 -2.14 6.59 0.35
CA TRP A 24 -3.50 6.14 0.04
C TRP A 24 -4.57 7.01 0.69
N CYS A 25 -4.39 7.43 1.93
CA CYS A 25 -5.31 8.34 2.60
C CYS A 25 -5.32 9.74 1.97
N VAL A 26 -4.17 10.28 1.56
CA VAL A 26 -4.09 11.54 0.79
C VAL A 26 -4.86 11.41 -0.52
N TYR A 27 -4.69 10.29 -1.24
CA TYR A 27 -5.44 10.02 -2.47
C TYR A 27 -6.96 10.01 -2.25
N LEU A 28 -7.43 9.33 -1.19
CA LEU A 28 -8.85 9.31 -0.84
C LEU A 28 -9.39 10.69 -0.45
N ALA A 29 -8.62 11.46 0.32
CA ALA A 29 -8.96 12.83 0.70
C ALA A 29 -9.13 13.73 -0.54
N ALA A 30 -8.16 13.70 -1.46
CA ALA A 30 -8.21 14.49 -2.67
C ALA A 30 -9.34 14.06 -3.61
N ARG A 31 -9.65 12.76 -3.70
CA ARG A 31 -10.83 12.27 -4.43
C ARG A 31 -12.15 12.74 -3.82
N GLY A 32 -12.24 12.82 -2.50
CA GLY A 32 -13.44 13.32 -1.80
C GLY A 32 -13.64 14.83 -1.96
N ALA A 33 -12.55 15.58 -2.11
CA ALA A 33 -12.56 17.03 -2.29
C ALA A 33 -12.69 17.48 -3.77
N GLU A 34 -12.90 16.55 -4.71
CA GLU A 34 -12.86 16.80 -6.16
C GLU A 34 -11.60 17.53 -6.64
N ALA A 35 -10.50 17.41 -5.90
CA ALA A 35 -9.23 18.05 -6.23
C ALA A 35 -8.56 17.31 -7.40
N PRO A 36 -8.01 18.03 -8.39
CA PRO A 36 -7.32 17.40 -9.51
C PRO A 36 -6.03 16.74 -9.01
N LEU A 37 -6.03 15.41 -8.97
CA LEU A 37 -4.81 14.63 -8.82
C LEU A 37 -4.19 14.39 -10.19
N SER A 38 -2.86 14.48 -10.26
CA SER A 38 -2.15 14.02 -11.46
C SER A 38 -2.49 12.56 -11.75
N PRO A 39 -2.61 12.15 -13.02
CA PRO A 39 -2.94 10.76 -13.35
C PRO A 39 -1.79 9.84 -12.96
N THR A 40 -2.12 8.65 -12.45
CA THR A 40 -1.15 7.57 -12.31
C THR A 40 -0.90 6.96 -13.68
N THR A 41 0.37 6.86 -14.09
CA THR A 41 0.78 6.24 -15.35
C THR A 41 1.54 4.94 -15.08
N ARG A 42 1.84 4.17 -16.14
CA ARG A 42 2.73 3.00 -16.01
C ARG A 42 4.16 3.39 -15.64
N GLU A 43 4.56 4.62 -15.94
CA GLU A 43 5.92 5.10 -15.79
C GLU A 43 6.14 5.73 -14.41
N TRP A 44 5.12 6.37 -13.86
CA TRP A 44 5.19 7.05 -12.58
C TRP A 44 3.84 7.17 -11.89
N VAL A 45 3.89 7.30 -10.57
CA VAL A 45 2.74 7.57 -9.70
C VAL A 45 2.91 8.98 -9.13
N PRO A 46 1.86 9.81 -9.05
CA PRO A 46 1.95 11.16 -8.49
C PRO A 46 2.64 11.19 -7.14
N ASP A 47 3.52 12.17 -6.95
CA ASP A 47 4.07 12.45 -5.64
C ASP A 47 2.98 13.04 -4.74
N MET A 48 2.97 12.61 -3.47
CA MET A 48 1.99 13.02 -2.49
C MET A 48 2.73 13.60 -1.30
N ARG A 49 2.41 14.85 -0.94
CA ARG A 49 2.95 15.45 0.27
C ARG A 49 2.33 14.76 1.47
N LEU A 50 3.17 14.08 2.24
CA LEU A 50 2.75 13.37 3.45
C LEU A 50 3.05 14.21 4.70
N PRO A 51 2.36 13.98 5.82
CA PRO A 51 2.67 14.61 7.12
C PRO A 51 3.91 13.96 7.77
N LEU A 52 4.96 13.72 6.97
CA LEU A 52 6.20 13.07 7.37
C LEU A 52 7.39 13.98 7.08
N ALA A 53 8.45 13.85 7.85
CA ALA A 53 9.76 14.40 7.51
C ALA A 53 10.37 13.62 6.34
N THR A 54 11.35 14.21 5.68
CA THR A 54 12.11 13.56 4.60
C THR A 54 13.54 13.26 5.04
N TRP A 55 14.11 12.19 4.49
CA TRP A 55 15.53 11.85 4.63
C TRP A 55 16.19 11.89 3.26
N THR A 56 17.50 12.13 3.22
CA THR A 56 18.33 12.05 2.02
C THR A 56 19.52 11.11 2.27
N ARG A 57 19.94 10.37 1.24
CA ARG A 57 21.18 9.56 1.27
C ARG A 57 21.94 9.71 -0.06
N PRO A 58 23.28 9.82 -0.02
CA PRO A 58 24.09 9.65 -1.21
C PRO A 58 23.98 8.18 -1.69
N GLY A 59 23.78 7.96 -2.99
CA GLY A 59 23.52 6.64 -3.53
C GLY A 59 24.79 5.90 -3.96
N ARG A 60 24.87 4.57 -3.71
CA ARG A 60 25.21 3.55 -4.72
C ARG A 60 25.23 2.12 -4.14
N PRO A 61 24.78 1.11 -4.93
CA PRO A 61 24.09 1.21 -6.23
C PRO A 61 22.55 1.38 -6.08
N LEU A 62 21.98 2.32 -6.85
CA LEU A 62 20.55 2.65 -6.89
C LEU A 62 19.98 2.42 -8.29
N HIS A 63 18.73 2.00 -8.40
CA HIS A 63 18.03 1.99 -9.68
C HIS A 63 17.91 3.41 -10.26
N PRO A 64 18.06 3.63 -11.59
CA PRO A 64 17.99 4.97 -12.19
C PRO A 64 16.68 5.71 -11.90
N ARG A 65 15.57 4.98 -11.80
CA ARG A 65 14.27 5.57 -11.42
C ARG A 65 14.24 6.10 -9.98
N ALA A 66 15.06 5.56 -9.07
CA ALA A 66 15.12 5.96 -7.67
C ALA A 66 16.08 7.13 -7.40
N ALA A 67 16.95 7.44 -8.37
CA ALA A 67 17.95 8.49 -8.24
C ALA A 67 17.34 9.88 -8.49
N ALA A 68 17.71 10.83 -7.65
CA ALA A 68 17.54 12.25 -7.91
C ALA A 68 18.62 12.76 -8.90
N ALA A 69 18.43 13.98 -9.40
CA ALA A 69 19.33 14.61 -10.37
C ALA A 69 20.77 14.77 -9.85
N ASP A 70 20.95 14.91 -8.53
CA ASP A 70 22.25 14.97 -7.85
C ASP A 70 22.89 13.58 -7.61
N GLY A 71 22.24 12.50 -8.05
CA GLY A 71 22.66 11.12 -7.80
C GLY A 71 22.34 10.61 -6.38
N GLY A 72 21.69 11.42 -5.55
CA GLY A 72 21.18 11.03 -4.25
C GLY A 72 19.80 10.36 -4.33
N VAL A 73 19.26 10.02 -3.18
CA VAL A 73 17.88 9.56 -3.04
C VAL A 73 17.26 10.16 -1.78
N TRP A 74 15.98 10.49 -1.85
CA TRP A 74 15.21 10.95 -0.70
C TRP A 74 13.91 10.18 -0.56
N GLY A 75 13.47 10.00 0.67
CA GLY A 75 12.20 9.35 1.00
C GLY A 75 11.55 9.95 2.25
N TRP A 76 10.40 9.41 2.62
CA TRP A 76 9.72 9.80 3.85
C TRP A 76 10.32 9.09 5.06
N CYS A 77 10.39 9.73 6.22
CA CYS A 77 10.88 9.11 7.45
C CYS A 77 9.80 8.23 8.08
N ALA A 78 9.68 7.00 7.59
CA ALA A 78 8.76 5.98 8.09
C ALA A 78 9.41 4.59 8.08
N SER A 79 9.21 3.81 9.14
CA SER A 79 9.65 2.43 9.24
C SER A 79 8.75 1.49 8.43
N ARG A 80 9.13 0.20 8.35
CA ARG A 80 8.24 -0.90 7.98
C ARG A 80 7.28 -1.23 9.13
N GLY A 81 6.23 -1.99 8.84
CA GLY A 81 5.29 -2.46 9.86
C GLY A 81 5.93 -3.47 10.79
N HIS A 82 5.82 -3.24 12.10
CA HIS A 82 6.24 -4.14 13.17
C HIS A 82 5.01 -4.85 13.73
N TYR A 83 5.10 -6.17 13.88
CA TYR A 83 4.04 -7.01 14.44
C TYR A 83 4.68 -8.15 15.25
N THR A 84 4.11 -8.47 16.40
CA THR A 84 4.69 -9.42 17.37
C THR A 84 4.17 -10.84 17.19
N SER A 85 2.92 -10.99 16.74
CA SER A 85 2.28 -12.28 16.48
C SER A 85 1.54 -12.23 15.16
N VAL A 86 1.76 -13.23 14.30
CA VAL A 86 1.07 -13.34 13.02
C VAL A 86 0.47 -14.73 12.91
N VAL A 87 -0.86 -14.80 12.81
CA VAL A 87 -1.53 -16.04 12.43
C VAL A 87 -1.62 -16.07 10.91
N HIS A 88 -0.90 -16.99 10.28
CA HIS A 88 -1.02 -17.23 8.85
C HIS A 88 -2.27 -18.04 8.54
N THR A 89 -3.02 -17.63 7.53
CA THR A 89 -4.28 -18.25 7.12
C THR A 89 -4.50 -18.11 5.62
N ALA A 90 -5.59 -18.67 5.11
CA ALA A 90 -5.99 -18.51 3.72
C ALA A 90 -7.44 -18.03 3.66
N VAL A 91 -7.67 -16.97 2.88
CA VAL A 91 -9.02 -16.49 2.57
C VAL A 91 -9.46 -17.15 1.26
N GLN A 92 -10.66 -17.74 1.28
CA GLN A 92 -11.24 -18.39 0.12
C GLN A 92 -12.22 -17.42 -0.56
N THR A 93 -11.86 -16.95 -1.75
CA THR A 93 -12.71 -16.06 -2.53
C THR A 93 -13.36 -16.85 -3.66
N ARG A 94 -14.69 -16.81 -3.75
CA ARG A 94 -15.42 -17.48 -4.84
C ARG A 94 -15.25 -16.70 -6.13
N ARG A 95 -14.55 -17.28 -7.11
CA ARG A 95 -14.49 -16.75 -8.47
C ARG A 95 -15.78 -17.11 -9.20
N MET A 96 -16.54 -16.10 -9.62
CA MET A 96 -17.74 -16.29 -10.41
C MET A 96 -17.41 -16.68 -11.86
N PRO A 97 -18.24 -17.51 -12.52
CA PRO A 97 -18.08 -17.83 -13.94
C PRO A 97 -18.20 -16.58 -14.81
N THR A 98 -17.40 -16.48 -15.86
CA THR A 98 -17.35 -15.31 -16.77
C THR A 98 -18.45 -15.34 -17.82
N VAL A 99 -19.70 -15.55 -17.39
CA VAL A 99 -20.87 -15.73 -18.29
C VAL A 99 -21.09 -14.49 -19.16
N GLU A 100 -21.07 -13.29 -18.57
CA GLU A 100 -21.31 -12.03 -19.28
C GLU A 100 -20.22 -11.72 -20.32
N ALA A 101 -18.96 -12.05 -20.01
CA ALA A 101 -17.87 -11.88 -20.95
C ALA A 101 -17.99 -12.86 -22.13
N HIS A 102 -18.43 -14.09 -21.88
CA HIS A 102 -18.66 -15.09 -22.94
C HIS A 102 -19.86 -14.76 -23.82
N ALA A 103 -20.92 -14.15 -23.26
CA ALA A 103 -22.09 -13.72 -24.02
C ALA A 103 -21.76 -12.74 -25.15
N ARG A 104 -20.61 -12.03 -25.08
CA ARG A 104 -20.12 -11.16 -26.16
C ARG A 104 -19.63 -11.93 -27.39
N TYR A 105 -19.16 -13.16 -27.21
CA TYR A 105 -18.49 -13.95 -28.26
C TYR A 105 -19.29 -15.17 -28.71
N SER A 106 -20.34 -15.55 -27.96
CA SER A 106 -21.18 -16.68 -28.31
C SER A 106 -22.60 -16.47 -27.81
N THR A 107 -23.58 -16.73 -28.68
CA THR A 107 -25.01 -16.83 -28.35
C THR A 107 -25.44 -18.26 -28.00
N SER A 108 -24.49 -19.20 -27.98
CA SER A 108 -24.79 -20.61 -27.72
C SER A 108 -25.20 -20.83 -26.27
N SER A 109 -26.38 -21.41 -26.06
CA SER A 109 -26.86 -21.84 -24.74
C SER A 109 -26.06 -23.01 -24.14
N LYS A 110 -25.15 -23.62 -24.90
CA LYS A 110 -24.33 -24.79 -24.50
C LYS A 110 -23.02 -24.40 -23.78
N PHE A 111 -22.93 -23.19 -23.24
CA PHE A 111 -21.76 -22.79 -22.45
C PHE A 111 -21.75 -23.52 -21.10
N ASN A 112 -20.85 -24.48 -20.94
CA ASN A 112 -20.74 -25.27 -19.71
C ASN A 112 -20.05 -24.44 -18.61
N ILE A 113 -20.82 -24.04 -17.60
CA ILE A 113 -20.35 -23.36 -16.38
C ILE A 113 -20.18 -24.31 -15.19
N GLY A 114 -20.56 -25.58 -15.35
CA GLY A 114 -20.51 -26.60 -14.32
C GLY A 114 -19.19 -27.38 -14.28
N LEU A 115 -18.43 -27.39 -15.38
CA LEU A 115 -17.19 -28.14 -15.55
C LEU A 115 -16.15 -27.33 -16.34
N GLY A 116 -14.87 -27.62 -16.12
CA GLY A 116 -13.76 -27.01 -16.86
C GLY A 116 -13.29 -25.65 -16.31
N PRO A 117 -12.43 -24.94 -17.07
CA PRO A 117 -11.76 -23.70 -16.63
C PRO A 117 -12.71 -22.53 -16.29
N THR A 118 -13.93 -22.58 -16.81
CA THR A 118 -15.00 -21.56 -16.65
C THR A 118 -15.86 -21.81 -15.41
N LYS A 119 -15.68 -22.95 -14.73
CA LYS A 119 -16.43 -23.31 -13.53
C LYS A 119 -16.14 -22.35 -12.39
N ALA A 120 -17.18 -22.04 -11.61
CA ALA A 120 -17.02 -21.37 -10.33
C ALA A 120 -16.09 -22.19 -9.43
N ARG A 121 -15.04 -21.56 -8.90
CA ARG A 121 -14.11 -22.19 -7.96
C ARG A 121 -13.71 -21.21 -6.87
N ASN A 122 -13.42 -21.75 -5.69
CA ASN A 122 -12.78 -20.99 -4.65
C ASN A 122 -11.31 -20.86 -4.99
N THR A 123 -10.79 -19.63 -4.90
CA THR A 123 -9.36 -19.35 -5.03
C THR A 123 -8.87 -18.98 -3.65
N ALA A 124 -7.89 -19.74 -3.17
CA ALA A 124 -7.20 -19.45 -1.93
C ALA A 124 -6.25 -18.27 -2.16
N SER A 125 -6.33 -17.27 -1.31
CA SER A 125 -5.34 -16.19 -1.23
C SER A 125 -4.70 -16.22 0.16
N GLU A 126 -3.38 -16.09 0.19
CA GLU A 126 -2.63 -16.01 1.43
C GLU A 126 -3.06 -14.76 2.20
N ALA A 127 -3.32 -14.96 3.49
CA ALA A 127 -3.68 -13.90 4.40
C ALA A 127 -3.00 -14.10 5.74
N CYS A 128 -2.92 -13.03 6.51
CA CYS A 128 -2.40 -13.13 7.85
C CYS A 128 -3.12 -12.17 8.79
N TRP A 129 -3.20 -12.55 10.05
CA TRP A 129 -3.83 -11.74 11.09
C TRP A 129 -2.78 -11.32 12.11
N PRO A 130 -2.28 -10.07 12.04
CA PRO A 130 -1.27 -9.57 12.96
C PRO A 130 -1.85 -9.05 14.29
N GLY A 131 -3.18 -8.84 14.37
CA GLY A 131 -3.87 -8.20 15.50
C GLY A 131 -3.58 -6.71 15.59
N THR A 132 -2.32 -6.34 15.82
CA THR A 132 -1.83 -4.95 15.86
C THR A 132 -0.58 -4.82 14.99
N ILE A 133 -0.49 -3.71 14.27
CA ILE A 133 0.69 -3.34 13.48
C ILE A 133 1.17 -1.97 13.96
N ALA A 134 2.47 -1.86 14.24
CA ALA A 134 3.11 -0.62 14.67
C ALA A 134 4.06 -0.08 13.59
N TRP A 135 4.23 1.23 13.56
CA TRP A 135 5.22 1.95 12.75
C TRP A 135 5.83 3.09 13.54
N SER A 136 7.11 3.32 13.29
CA SER A 136 7.87 4.48 13.75
C SER A 136 8.04 5.46 12.60
N ALA A 137 7.78 6.73 12.84
CA ALA A 137 7.86 7.76 11.82
C ALA A 137 8.23 9.11 12.43
N LEU A 138 8.93 9.94 11.66
CA LEU A 138 9.21 11.33 12.00
C LEU A 138 8.32 12.22 11.16
N GLY A 139 7.59 13.16 11.77
CA GLY A 139 6.59 13.96 11.06
C GLY A 139 5.68 14.74 11.99
N ASP A 140 4.54 15.18 11.43
CA ASP A 140 3.46 15.85 12.15
C ASP A 140 2.46 14.79 12.66
N PRO A 141 2.43 14.50 13.98
CA PRO A 141 1.57 13.47 14.54
C PRO A 141 0.08 13.81 14.42
N ASP A 142 -0.29 15.08 14.52
CA ASP A 142 -1.69 15.52 14.47
C ASP A 142 -2.25 15.38 13.06
N ALA A 143 -1.50 15.83 12.06
CA ALA A 143 -1.88 15.67 10.66
C ALA A 143 -1.96 14.18 10.27
N ALA A 144 -1.03 13.34 10.74
CA ALA A 144 -1.09 11.89 10.51
C ALA A 144 -2.31 11.25 11.18
N ARG A 145 -2.64 11.66 12.43
CA ARG A 145 -3.80 11.17 13.18
C ARG A 145 -5.11 11.48 12.45
N ILE A 146 -5.28 12.73 12.01
CA ILE A 146 -6.47 13.16 11.28
C ILE A 146 -6.60 12.38 9.97
N LEU A 147 -5.52 12.31 9.19
CA LEU A 147 -5.53 11.72 7.86
C LEU A 147 -5.86 10.22 7.90
N LEU A 148 -5.21 9.47 8.80
CA LEU A 148 -5.46 8.03 8.95
C LEU A 148 -6.81 7.77 9.60
N GLY A 149 -7.14 8.46 10.69
CA GLY A 149 -8.42 8.27 11.39
C GLY A 149 -9.64 8.57 10.51
N THR A 150 -9.50 9.49 9.55
CA THR A 150 -10.61 9.85 8.65
C THR A 150 -10.75 8.87 7.47
N HIS A 151 -9.65 8.37 6.91
CA HIS A 151 -9.69 7.68 5.61
C HIS A 151 -9.28 6.21 5.64
N LEU A 152 -8.54 5.77 6.66
CA LEU A 152 -8.03 4.41 6.71
C LEU A 152 -9.07 3.46 7.30
N THR A 153 -9.77 2.74 6.42
CA THR A 153 -10.83 1.80 6.83
C THR A 153 -10.41 0.34 6.75
N HIS A 154 -9.50 0.00 5.83
CA HIS A 154 -9.06 -1.38 5.58
C HIS A 154 -7.58 -1.41 5.16
N LEU A 155 -6.93 -2.54 5.42
CA LEU A 155 -5.58 -2.85 5.00
C LEU A 155 -5.55 -4.04 4.02
N GLY A 156 -4.56 -4.03 3.12
CA GLY A 156 -4.31 -5.15 2.21
C GLY A 156 -5.24 -5.20 0.99
N ARG A 157 -5.47 -6.41 0.48
CA ARG A 157 -6.27 -6.66 -0.73
C ARG A 157 -7.62 -7.27 -0.40
N MET A 158 -8.50 -7.28 -1.40
CA MET A 158 -9.82 -7.91 -1.31
C MET A 158 -10.71 -7.33 -0.20
N VAL A 159 -10.57 -6.03 0.09
CA VAL A 159 -11.31 -5.32 1.15
C VAL A 159 -12.83 -5.38 0.96
N ARG A 160 -13.33 -5.49 -0.29
CA ARG A 160 -14.76 -5.66 -0.60
C ARG A 160 -15.35 -6.98 -0.12
N HIS A 161 -14.51 -7.94 0.27
CA HIS A 161 -14.91 -9.20 0.88
C HIS A 161 -14.83 -9.16 2.42
N GLY A 162 -14.65 -7.97 3.01
CA GLY A 162 -14.57 -7.79 4.48
C GLY A 162 -13.18 -8.06 5.07
N ASN A 163 -12.13 -8.06 4.26
CA ASN A 163 -10.78 -8.35 4.74
C ASN A 163 -10.03 -7.10 5.22
N GLY A 164 -9.20 -7.29 6.24
CA GLY A 164 -8.27 -6.29 6.77
C GLY A 164 -8.94 -5.06 7.38
N SER A 165 -10.16 -5.15 7.91
CA SER A 165 -10.86 -4.01 8.50
C SER A 165 -10.07 -3.43 9.67
N VAL A 166 -9.98 -2.10 9.69
CA VAL A 166 -9.28 -1.35 10.73
C VAL A 166 -10.24 -1.06 11.87
N LEU A 167 -9.87 -1.49 13.08
CA LEU A 167 -10.63 -1.26 14.30
C LEU A 167 -10.29 0.08 14.95
N SER A 168 -9.00 0.39 15.03
CA SER A 168 -8.53 1.61 15.66
C SER A 168 -7.18 2.03 15.07
N VAL A 169 -6.93 3.33 15.11
CA VAL A 169 -5.66 3.95 14.75
C VAL A 169 -5.22 4.82 15.92
N GLN A 170 -4.00 4.61 16.39
CA GLN A 170 -3.40 5.37 17.49
C GLN A 170 -2.09 6.01 17.06
N VAL A 171 -1.98 7.31 17.29
CA VAL A 171 -0.73 8.06 17.09
C VAL A 171 -0.14 8.37 18.45
N ILE A 172 0.86 7.59 18.80
CA ILE A 172 1.64 7.74 20.03
C ILE A 172 2.84 8.62 19.69
N GLU A 173 2.97 9.71 20.44
CA GLU A 173 4.11 10.63 20.34
C GLU A 173 5.26 10.18 21.24
N GLY A 174 6.49 10.44 20.81
CA GLY A 174 7.70 9.99 21.47
C GLY A 174 8.28 8.72 20.87
N GLY A 175 9.34 8.22 21.50
CA GLY A 175 10.17 7.12 20.99
C GLY A 175 11.52 7.59 20.45
N PRO A 176 12.44 6.65 20.17
CA PRO A 176 13.75 6.97 19.59
C PRO A 176 13.61 7.67 18.24
N ARG A 177 14.39 8.74 18.05
CA ARG A 177 14.35 9.57 16.83
C ARG A 177 14.63 8.80 15.55
N ASP A 178 15.44 7.74 15.62
CA ASP A 178 15.96 7.04 14.45
C ASP A 178 15.22 5.71 14.16
N ASP A 179 14.17 5.37 14.90
CA ASP A 179 13.42 4.12 14.68
C ASP A 179 12.74 4.06 13.30
N TRP A 180 12.49 5.22 12.68
CA TRP A 180 12.00 5.27 11.29
C TRP A 180 12.98 4.63 10.29
N THR A 181 14.24 4.44 10.66
CA THR A 181 15.26 3.84 9.81
C THR A 181 15.12 2.33 9.64
N ASP A 182 14.32 1.62 10.47
CA ASP A 182 13.96 0.22 10.23
C ASP A 182 13.00 0.12 9.05
N ARG A 183 13.53 0.24 7.83
CA ARG A 183 12.79 0.15 6.59
C ARG A 183 13.65 -0.46 5.50
N ILE A 184 12.98 -0.86 4.43
CA ILE A 184 13.67 -1.15 3.17
C ILE A 184 13.96 0.17 2.48
N PHE A 185 15.25 0.42 2.30
CA PHE A 185 15.74 1.53 1.50
C PHE A 185 15.72 1.14 0.01
N PRO A 186 15.50 2.11 -0.89
CA PRO A 186 15.63 1.87 -2.32
C PRO A 186 17.03 1.35 -2.65
N GLY A 187 17.09 0.29 -3.45
CA GLY A 187 18.33 -0.29 -3.97
C GLY A 187 18.29 -0.41 -5.51
N GLU A 188 19.00 -1.39 -6.05
CA GLU A 188 19.01 -1.69 -7.50
C GLU A 188 17.68 -2.21 -8.02
N TYR A 189 16.90 -2.89 -7.17
CA TYR A 189 15.60 -3.46 -7.52
C TYR A 189 14.48 -2.57 -6.98
N PRO A 190 13.87 -1.74 -7.83
CA PRO A 190 12.90 -0.77 -7.38
C PRO A 190 11.61 -1.45 -6.90
N ALA A 191 11.18 -2.55 -7.53
CA ALA A 191 9.79 -3.06 -7.57
C ALA A 191 8.98 -3.14 -6.26
N GLN A 192 9.61 -3.11 -5.09
CA GLN A 192 8.97 -3.18 -3.77
C GLN A 192 8.78 -1.82 -3.08
N VAL A 193 9.29 -0.73 -3.68
CA VAL A 193 9.49 0.57 -3.00
C VAL A 193 8.57 1.64 -3.62
N ARG A 194 7.59 2.18 -2.87
CA ARG A 194 6.51 3.05 -3.41
C ARG A 194 6.96 4.48 -3.72
N ALA A 195 6.22 5.24 -4.53
CA ALA A 195 6.45 6.69 -4.67
C ALA A 195 6.64 7.35 -3.29
N PRO A 196 7.66 8.22 -3.12
CA PRO A 196 8.13 9.19 -4.10
C PRO A 196 9.38 8.78 -4.91
N TYR A 197 9.87 7.54 -4.75
CA TYR A 197 11.17 7.17 -5.31
C TYR A 197 11.20 7.17 -6.85
N TRP A 198 10.12 6.87 -7.59
CA TRP A 198 10.13 6.80 -9.07
C TRP A 198 9.43 7.97 -9.79
N HIS A 199 9.38 9.15 -9.16
CA HIS A 199 8.66 10.30 -9.72
C HIS A 199 9.52 11.11 -10.71
N PRO A 200 8.99 11.63 -11.84
CA PRO A 200 9.77 12.39 -12.82
C PRO A 200 10.41 13.66 -12.27
N SER A 201 9.81 14.29 -11.25
CA SER A 201 10.39 15.47 -10.58
C SER A 201 11.75 15.19 -9.95
N ARG A 202 12.16 13.93 -9.80
CA ARG A 202 13.50 13.56 -9.33
C ARG A 202 14.59 13.84 -10.36
N LEU A 203 14.27 13.76 -11.65
CA LEU A 203 15.21 13.99 -12.75
C LEU A 203 15.21 15.43 -13.23
N ALA A 204 14.17 16.20 -12.89
CA ALA A 204 14.10 17.61 -13.21
C ALA A 204 15.06 18.39 -12.32
N VAL A 205 16.18 18.84 -12.89
CA VAL A 205 17.05 19.86 -12.31
C VAL A 205 16.22 21.14 -12.18
N ALA A 206 16.16 21.69 -10.97
CA ALA A 206 15.86 23.10 -10.76
C ALA A 206 17.18 23.89 -10.87
#